data_AF-A0A1H4GS13-F1
#
_entry.id   AF-A0A1H4GS13-F1
#
_cell.length_a   1.000
_cell.length_b   1.000
_cell.length_c   1.000
_cell.angle_alpha   90.00
_cell.angle_beta   90.00
_cell.angle_gamma   90.00
#
_symmetry.space_group_name_H-M   'P 1'
#
loop_
_entity.id
_entity.type
_entity.pdbx_description
1 polymer ?
#
loop_
_entity_poly.entity_id
_entity_poly.type
_entity_poly.pdbx_seq_one_letter_code
_entity_poly.pdbx_strand_id
1 'polypeptide(L)'
;MDSASWEIFVEECCLPLQGTTYQIVKRLGMPGDKGRDVEAIVTLPRRQHGWDLYQCKYFKGPVAPSDFFPEIASFFSHLVRKSYPEPRAYFICAPHDCGVDLHDLLVSEPEDFKAVFLQAWVDGNRGLKRNLTPAIKAVVESFDFSRFKEMSARTLVEMHSKNQSAHFKRFGIKPKRLNDPAVPPSPRKHEQKYVQALLAVYSEHAAHSVDCDGLTGSDYEEHFSACRSEFYSAEGLKRFSRDIFPGEFDAFLGTMLKTVRSTVSLPTHKTGLERLCATTERSYQLKMADSPLSESLRSPDMPGACHHLANAGKLKWVK
;
A
#
# COMPACT_ATOMS: atom_id res chain seq x y z
N MET A 1 -10.30 18.91 -5.46
CA MET A 1 -9.04 18.46 -6.07
C MET A 1 -8.65 19.49 -7.12
N ASP A 2 -7.38 19.56 -7.47
CA ASP A 2 -6.78 20.42 -8.49
C ASP A 2 -5.80 19.61 -9.33
N SER A 3 -5.16 20.22 -10.33
CA SER A 3 -4.25 19.51 -11.23
C SER A 3 -3.09 18.83 -10.50
N ALA A 4 -2.47 19.52 -9.53
CA ALA A 4 -1.34 18.98 -8.78
C ALA A 4 -1.77 17.78 -7.91
N SER A 5 -2.89 17.89 -7.21
CA SER A 5 -3.42 16.79 -6.40
C SER A 5 -3.93 15.61 -7.23
N TRP A 6 -4.38 15.84 -8.47
CA TRP A 6 -4.71 14.78 -9.43
C TRP A 6 -3.46 14.00 -9.88
N GLU A 7 -2.37 14.67 -10.21
CA GLU A 7 -1.11 13.97 -10.55
C GLU A 7 -0.58 13.15 -9.38
N ILE A 8 -0.64 13.67 -8.15
CA ILE A 8 -0.26 12.90 -6.95
C ILE A 8 -1.15 11.66 -6.81
N PHE A 9 -2.46 11.79 -7.07
CA PHE A 9 -3.35 10.64 -7.05
C PHE A 9 -2.94 9.58 -8.09
N VAL A 10 -2.65 9.98 -9.33
CA VAL A 10 -2.20 9.05 -10.38
C VAL A 10 -0.85 8.40 -10.03
N GLU A 11 0.09 9.16 -9.46
CA GLU A 11 1.35 8.59 -8.94
C GLU A 11 1.07 7.52 -7.87
N GLU A 12 0.19 7.81 -6.91
CA GLU A 12 -0.21 6.88 -5.85
C GLU A 12 -0.89 5.61 -6.38
N CYS A 13 -1.60 5.70 -7.52
CA CYS A 13 -2.14 4.55 -8.24
C CYS A 13 -1.03 3.66 -8.82
N CYS A 14 0.05 4.27 -9.31
CA CYS A 14 1.17 3.57 -9.93
C CYS A 14 2.17 2.99 -8.91
N LEU A 15 2.33 3.60 -7.73
CA LEU A 15 3.30 3.19 -6.70
C LEU A 15 3.21 1.70 -6.27
N PRO A 16 2.02 1.08 -6.10
CA PRO A 16 1.91 -0.35 -5.79
C PRO A 16 2.53 -1.28 -6.83
N LEU A 17 2.72 -0.80 -8.07
CA LEU A 17 3.34 -1.55 -9.16
C LEU A 17 4.87 -1.44 -9.13
N GLN A 18 5.44 -0.57 -8.28
CA GLN A 18 6.88 -0.47 -8.11
C GLN A 18 7.44 -1.69 -7.37
N GLY A 19 8.53 -2.27 -7.89
CA GLY A 19 9.12 -3.51 -7.40
C GLY A 19 8.46 -4.79 -7.95
N THR A 20 7.38 -4.66 -8.73
CA THR A 20 6.73 -5.78 -9.42
C THR A 20 6.74 -5.58 -10.94
N THR A 21 5.98 -4.59 -11.43
CA THR A 21 5.91 -4.23 -12.85
C THR A 21 6.93 -3.16 -13.23
N TYR A 22 7.16 -2.18 -12.35
CA TYR A 22 8.06 -1.06 -12.60
C TYR A 22 9.23 -1.08 -11.63
N GLN A 23 10.44 -0.77 -12.12
CA GLN A 23 11.58 -0.53 -11.26
C GLN A 23 11.46 0.82 -10.54
N ILE A 24 10.92 1.83 -11.21
CA ILE A 24 10.71 3.17 -10.64
C ILE A 24 9.45 3.82 -11.18
N VAL A 25 8.68 4.43 -10.30
CA VAL A 25 7.55 5.33 -10.60
C VAL A 25 7.92 6.70 -10.06
N LYS A 26 7.69 7.76 -10.85
CA LYS A 26 8.01 9.12 -10.45
C LYS A 26 7.06 10.13 -11.10
N ARG A 27 6.44 10.97 -10.28
CA ARG A 27 5.82 12.21 -10.74
C ARG A 27 6.89 13.26 -11.04
N LEU A 28 6.84 13.85 -12.23
CA LEU A 28 7.73 14.95 -12.61
C LEU A 28 7.03 16.31 -12.61
N GLY A 29 5.70 16.37 -12.75
CA GLY A 29 4.83 17.55 -12.93
C GLY A 29 5.30 18.87 -12.29
N MET A 30 6.33 19.44 -12.89
CA MET A 30 7.13 20.58 -12.45
C MET A 30 7.76 21.18 -13.70
N PRO A 31 8.14 22.47 -13.68
CA PRO A 31 8.81 23.11 -14.81
C PRO A 31 9.98 22.26 -15.34
N GLY A 32 9.94 21.93 -16.64
CA GLY A 32 10.96 21.10 -17.29
C GLY A 32 10.65 19.60 -17.35
N ASP A 33 9.46 19.16 -16.94
CA ASP A 33 8.98 17.79 -17.13
C ASP A 33 8.94 17.33 -18.59
N LYS A 34 8.86 18.27 -19.55
CA LYS A 34 8.74 18.01 -20.99
C LYS A 34 7.50 17.16 -21.30
N GLY A 35 6.38 17.43 -20.63
CA GLY A 35 5.11 16.73 -20.84
C GLY A 35 5.09 15.30 -20.30
N ARG A 36 5.81 15.03 -19.20
CA ARG A 36 5.80 13.73 -18.52
C ARG A 36 5.26 13.90 -17.10
N ASP A 37 3.95 13.81 -16.90
CA ASP A 37 3.38 14.07 -15.57
C ASP A 37 3.78 12.98 -14.57
N VAL A 38 3.50 11.71 -14.89
CA VAL A 38 3.97 10.54 -14.14
C VAL A 38 4.64 9.55 -15.10
N GLU A 39 5.89 9.22 -14.79
CA GLU A 39 6.70 8.26 -15.53
C GLU A 39 6.87 6.97 -14.72
N ALA A 40 6.64 5.82 -15.38
CA ALA A 40 6.81 4.50 -14.78
C ALA A 40 7.77 3.67 -15.64
N ILE A 41 8.99 3.43 -15.15
CA ILE A 41 10.06 2.75 -15.90
C ILE A 41 10.13 1.28 -15.48
N VAL A 42 10.08 0.39 -16.46
CA VAL A 42 10.16 -1.07 -16.26
C VAL A 42 11.56 -1.48 -15.82
N THR A 43 12.61 -0.96 -16.47
CA THR A 43 14.00 -1.23 -16.12
C THR A 43 14.90 -0.05 -16.48
N LEU A 44 15.86 0.27 -15.61
CA LEU A 44 16.86 1.31 -15.83
C LEU A 44 18.07 0.77 -16.62
N PRO A 45 18.68 1.58 -17.51
CA PRO A 45 18.24 2.92 -17.91
C PRO A 45 16.99 2.87 -18.78
N ARG A 46 16.22 3.97 -18.81
CA ARG A 46 15.02 4.10 -19.65
C ARG A 46 15.32 3.76 -21.11
N ARG A 47 14.61 2.78 -21.67
CA ARG A 47 14.72 2.34 -23.07
C ARG A 47 13.43 2.59 -23.84
N GLN A 48 13.52 2.56 -25.17
CA GLN A 48 12.34 2.54 -26.03
C GLN A 48 11.45 1.37 -25.63
N HIS A 49 10.16 1.65 -25.43
CA HIS A 49 9.16 0.70 -24.95
C HIS A 49 9.47 0.03 -23.59
N GLY A 50 10.38 0.63 -22.81
CA GLY A 50 10.76 0.18 -21.47
C GLY A 50 10.14 1.02 -20.34
N TRP A 51 9.12 1.83 -20.64
CA TRP A 51 8.48 2.73 -19.68
C TRP A 51 7.08 3.14 -20.17
N ASP A 52 6.20 3.50 -19.25
CA ASP A 52 4.89 4.05 -19.54
C ASP A 52 4.81 5.51 -19.09
N LEU A 53 4.05 6.31 -19.86
CA LEU A 53 3.73 7.69 -19.56
C LEU A 53 2.27 7.78 -19.13
N TYR A 54 2.01 8.28 -17.92
CA TYR A 54 0.68 8.60 -17.43
C TYR A 54 0.49 10.12 -17.49
N GLN A 55 -0.18 10.59 -18.55
CA GLN A 55 -0.49 11.99 -18.75
C GLN A 55 -1.79 12.34 -18.00
N CYS A 56 -1.67 13.22 -17.03
CA CYS A 56 -2.73 13.68 -16.16
C CYS A 56 -3.43 14.91 -16.75
N LYS A 57 -4.75 14.85 -16.87
CA LYS A 57 -5.57 15.99 -17.33
C LYS A 57 -6.72 16.24 -16.38
N TYR A 58 -6.68 17.40 -15.72
CA TYR A 58 -7.70 17.82 -14.76
C TYR A 58 -8.59 18.91 -15.38
N PHE A 59 -9.68 18.49 -16.00
CA PHE A 59 -10.69 19.37 -16.59
C PHE A 59 -12.03 19.27 -15.85
N LYS A 60 -12.95 20.20 -16.09
CA LYS A 60 -14.31 20.19 -15.50
C LYS A 60 -15.25 19.17 -16.15
N GLY A 61 -14.88 18.61 -17.30
CA GLY A 61 -15.66 17.64 -18.05
C GLY A 61 -14.76 16.61 -18.73
N PRO A 62 -15.34 15.68 -19.49
CA PRO A 62 -14.60 14.65 -20.20
C PRO A 62 -13.58 15.25 -21.16
N VAL A 63 -12.46 14.56 -21.35
CA VAL A 63 -11.39 14.99 -22.27
C VAL A 63 -11.90 14.88 -23.70
N ALA A 64 -11.95 16.01 -24.41
CA ALA A 64 -12.26 16.02 -25.82
C ALA A 64 -10.98 15.96 -26.67
N PRO A 65 -11.09 15.62 -27.97
CA PRO A 65 -9.94 15.68 -28.87
C PRO A 65 -9.30 17.08 -28.93
N SER A 66 -10.09 18.15 -28.77
CA SER A 66 -9.57 19.52 -28.71
C SER A 66 -8.64 19.79 -27.52
N ASP A 67 -8.78 19.01 -26.45
CA ASP A 67 -7.95 19.12 -25.26
C ASP A 67 -6.70 18.23 -25.39
N PHE A 68 -6.85 17.05 -26.01
CA PHE A 68 -5.78 16.04 -26.04
C PHE A 68 -4.86 16.12 -27.26
N PHE A 69 -5.35 16.52 -28.44
CA PHE A 69 -4.52 16.60 -29.65
C PHE A 69 -3.32 17.54 -29.48
N PRO A 70 -3.43 18.72 -28.83
CA PRO A 70 -2.27 19.55 -28.51
C PRO A 70 -1.19 18.85 -27.67
N GLU A 71 -1.60 17.94 -26.78
CA GLU A 71 -0.70 17.16 -25.93
C GLU A 71 0.05 16.10 -26.74
N ILE A 72 -0.65 15.41 -27.64
CA ILE A 72 -0.04 14.48 -28.60
C ILE A 72 0.97 15.21 -29.48
N ALA A 73 0.63 16.41 -29.97
CA ALA A 73 1.52 17.24 -30.77
C ALA A 73 2.80 17.64 -30.01
N SER A 74 2.67 18.00 -28.74
CA SER A 74 3.80 18.29 -27.84
C SER A 74 4.67 17.05 -27.62
N PHE A 75 4.04 15.90 -27.38
CA PHE A 75 4.71 14.62 -27.23
C PHE A 75 5.58 14.26 -28.44
N PHE A 76 5.04 14.36 -29.66
CA PHE A 76 5.80 14.12 -30.89
C PHE A 76 6.95 15.12 -31.08
N SER A 77 6.74 16.38 -30.71
CA SER A 77 7.81 17.39 -30.71
C SER A 77 8.97 17.01 -29.78
N HIS A 78 8.69 16.35 -28.66
CA HIS A 78 9.72 15.85 -27.75
C HIS A 78 10.42 14.58 -28.25
N LEU A 79 9.73 13.71 -28.97
CA LEU A 79 10.35 12.56 -29.66
C LEU A 79 11.33 13.01 -30.74
N VAL A 80 10.94 13.99 -31.58
CA VAL A 80 11.84 14.60 -32.58
C VAL A 80 13.11 15.19 -31.93
N ARG A 81 12.94 15.88 -30.80
CA ARG A 81 14.06 16.45 -30.01
C ARG A 81 14.85 15.40 -29.23
N LYS A 82 14.47 14.11 -29.30
CA LYS A 82 15.05 13.01 -28.53
C LYS A 82 15.12 13.31 -27.02
N SER A 83 14.11 13.99 -26.50
CA SER A 83 14.01 14.31 -25.07
C SER A 83 13.85 13.05 -24.20
N TYR A 84 13.27 12.00 -24.80
CA TYR A 84 13.07 10.66 -24.24
C TYR A 84 12.77 9.70 -25.41
N PRO A 85 13.00 8.38 -25.24
CA PRO A 85 12.60 7.38 -26.23
C PRO A 85 11.09 7.12 -26.14
N GLU A 86 10.51 6.49 -27.15
CA GLU A 86 9.08 6.17 -27.16
C GLU A 86 8.68 5.30 -25.96
N PRO A 87 7.52 5.58 -25.32
CA PRO A 87 7.00 4.74 -24.26
C PRO A 87 6.44 3.43 -24.82
N ARG A 88 6.16 2.49 -23.93
CA ARG A 88 5.39 1.29 -24.21
C ARG A 88 3.92 1.66 -24.35
N ALA A 89 3.38 2.42 -23.39
CA ALA A 89 2.05 3.02 -23.46
C ALA A 89 2.07 4.51 -23.04
N TYR A 90 1.18 5.28 -23.66
CA TYR A 90 0.81 6.63 -23.27
C TYR A 90 -0.62 6.58 -22.75
N PHE A 91 -0.77 6.71 -21.43
CA PHE A 91 -2.06 6.71 -20.76
C PHE A 91 -2.61 8.13 -20.59
N ILE A 92 -3.89 8.31 -20.92
CA ILE A 92 -4.65 9.52 -20.63
C ILE A 92 -5.38 9.27 -19.32
N CYS A 93 -5.07 10.09 -18.31
CA CYS A 93 -5.61 9.98 -16.97
C CYS A 93 -6.41 11.24 -16.64
N ALA A 94 -7.73 11.15 -16.65
CA ALA A 94 -8.62 12.26 -16.32
C ALA A 94 -9.72 11.84 -15.33
N PRO A 95 -10.17 12.75 -14.43
CA PRO A 95 -11.19 12.40 -13.43
C PRO A 95 -12.59 12.20 -14.05
N HIS A 96 -12.82 12.72 -15.26
CA HIS A 96 -14.08 12.61 -15.99
C HIS A 96 -13.95 11.76 -17.26
N ASP A 97 -12.90 10.94 -17.35
CA ASP A 97 -12.62 10.06 -18.49
C ASP A 97 -12.53 10.80 -19.83
N CYS A 98 -12.37 10.06 -20.92
CA CYS A 98 -12.44 10.60 -22.28
C CYS A 98 -13.90 10.78 -22.69
N GLY A 99 -14.20 11.87 -23.41
CA GLY A 99 -15.49 12.02 -24.07
C GLY A 99 -15.65 11.02 -25.23
N VAL A 100 -16.90 10.76 -25.66
CA VAL A 100 -17.24 9.73 -26.67
C VAL A 100 -16.36 9.81 -27.92
N ASP A 101 -16.21 11.00 -28.52
CA ASP A 101 -15.41 11.20 -29.73
C ASP A 101 -13.92 10.82 -29.54
N LEU A 102 -13.32 11.13 -28.38
CA LEU A 102 -11.95 10.72 -28.11
C LEU A 102 -11.86 9.22 -27.78
N HIS A 103 -12.82 8.69 -27.04
CA HIS A 103 -12.88 7.26 -26.72
C HIS A 103 -12.99 6.41 -28.00
N ASP A 104 -13.90 6.77 -28.91
CA ASP A 104 -14.10 6.08 -30.18
C ASP A 104 -12.80 6.04 -31.02
N LEU A 105 -12.01 7.12 -31.02
CA LEU A 105 -10.69 7.16 -31.66
C LEU A 105 -9.65 6.26 -30.96
N LEU A 106 -9.69 6.15 -29.64
CA LEU A 106 -8.75 5.32 -28.88
C LEU A 106 -9.02 3.82 -29.03
N VAL A 107 -10.26 3.45 -29.35
CA VAL A 107 -10.68 2.05 -29.54
C VAL A 107 -10.86 1.67 -31.02
N SER A 108 -10.71 2.61 -31.95
CA SER A 108 -10.70 2.34 -33.39
C SER A 108 -9.39 1.70 -33.86
N GLU A 109 -9.31 1.40 -35.15
CA GLU A 109 -8.04 1.01 -35.77
C GLU A 109 -6.99 2.13 -35.58
N PRO A 110 -5.73 1.81 -35.20
CA PRO A 110 -4.71 2.82 -34.94
C PRO A 110 -4.42 3.76 -36.12
N GLU A 111 -4.54 3.26 -37.35
CA GLU A 111 -4.33 4.07 -38.56
C GLU A 111 -5.46 5.08 -38.79
N ASP A 112 -6.69 4.76 -38.39
CA ASP A 112 -7.82 5.69 -38.48
C ASP A 112 -7.63 6.86 -37.51
N PHE A 113 -7.24 6.56 -36.26
CA PHE A 113 -6.92 7.61 -35.28
C PHE A 113 -5.75 8.47 -35.77
N LYS A 114 -4.69 7.86 -36.30
CA LYS A 114 -3.55 8.59 -36.88
C LYS A 114 -3.98 9.50 -38.03
N ALA A 115 -4.83 9.01 -38.94
CA ALA A 115 -5.33 9.80 -40.06
C ALA A 115 -6.14 11.01 -39.60
N VAL A 116 -7.06 10.81 -38.65
CA VAL A 116 -7.87 11.89 -38.06
C VAL A 116 -6.98 12.93 -37.37
N PHE A 117 -5.97 12.49 -36.61
CA PHE A 117 -5.03 13.38 -35.94
C PHE A 117 -4.20 14.21 -36.93
N LEU A 118 -3.64 13.58 -37.97
CA LEU A 118 -2.85 14.28 -38.99
C LEU A 118 -3.69 15.28 -39.77
N GLN A 119 -4.90 14.91 -40.17
CA GLN A 119 -5.81 15.80 -40.89
C GLN A 119 -6.20 17.00 -40.02
N ALA A 120 -6.52 16.76 -38.75
CA ALA A 120 -6.80 17.82 -37.79
C ALA A 120 -5.64 18.83 -37.65
N TRP A 121 -4.41 18.34 -37.67
CA TRP A 121 -3.22 19.20 -37.59
C TRP A 121 -3.01 20.03 -38.86
N VAL A 122 -3.17 19.42 -40.05
CA VAL A 122 -3.08 20.13 -41.34
C VAL A 122 -4.09 21.27 -41.40
N ASP A 123 -5.32 21.01 -40.94
CA ASP A 123 -6.39 21.99 -40.97
C ASP A 123 -6.23 23.08 -39.91
N GLY A 124 -5.50 22.79 -38.82
CA GLY A 124 -5.38 23.67 -37.65
C GLY A 124 -6.67 23.68 -36.82
N ASN A 125 -7.28 22.51 -36.64
CA ASN A 125 -8.52 22.32 -35.88
C ASN A 125 -8.26 21.50 -34.60
N ARG A 126 -9.30 21.22 -33.81
CA ARG A 126 -9.22 20.41 -32.57
C ARG A 126 -8.05 20.87 -31.67
N GLY A 127 -7.93 22.19 -31.48
CA GLY A 127 -6.91 22.82 -30.63
C GLY A 127 -5.50 22.91 -31.25
N LEU A 128 -5.25 22.25 -32.39
CA LEU A 128 -3.94 22.27 -33.06
C LEU A 128 -3.73 23.55 -33.84
N LYS A 129 -2.46 24.00 -33.89
CA LYS A 129 -2.01 25.08 -34.78
C LYS A 129 -1.38 24.46 -36.02
N ARG A 130 -1.39 25.16 -37.16
CA ARG A 130 -0.77 24.71 -38.42
C ARG A 130 0.77 24.76 -38.37
N ASN A 131 1.38 23.91 -37.56
CA ASN A 131 2.83 23.84 -37.32
C ASN A 131 3.40 22.42 -37.49
N LEU A 132 2.78 21.60 -38.34
CA LEU A 132 3.24 20.25 -38.67
C LEU A 132 4.48 20.32 -39.58
N THR A 133 5.66 20.19 -39.02
CA THR A 133 6.91 20.15 -39.80
C THR A 133 7.13 18.75 -40.41
N PRO A 134 7.89 18.63 -41.51
CA PRO A 134 8.20 17.32 -42.10
C PRO A 134 8.84 16.34 -41.12
N ALA A 135 9.68 16.83 -40.20
CA ALA A 135 10.32 16.00 -39.17
C ALA A 135 9.31 15.45 -38.14
N ILE A 136 8.35 16.27 -37.70
CA ILE A 136 7.27 15.82 -36.80
C ILE A 136 6.39 14.82 -37.54
N LYS A 137 5.98 15.13 -38.77
CA LYS A 137 5.14 14.27 -39.59
C LYS A 137 5.73 12.87 -39.76
N ALA A 138 7.03 12.77 -40.08
CA ALA A 138 7.71 11.49 -40.22
C ALA A 138 7.67 10.64 -38.93
N VAL A 139 7.85 11.27 -37.76
CA VAL A 139 7.76 10.55 -36.47
C VAL A 139 6.33 10.09 -36.21
N VAL A 140 5.32 10.94 -36.45
CA VAL A 140 3.90 10.60 -36.32
C VAL A 140 3.53 9.40 -37.20
N GLU A 141 3.98 9.40 -38.46
CA GLU A 141 3.71 8.32 -39.42
C GLU A 141 4.32 6.99 -38.97
N SER A 142 5.53 7.01 -38.40
CA SER A 142 6.22 5.83 -37.89
C SER A 142 5.71 5.31 -36.54
N PHE A 143 4.97 6.13 -35.79
CA PHE A 143 4.52 5.80 -34.45
C PHE A 143 3.26 4.94 -34.48
N ASP A 144 3.21 3.95 -33.60
CA ASP A 144 2.07 3.08 -33.39
C ASP A 144 1.04 3.74 -32.45
N PHE A 145 -0.09 4.17 -33.02
CA PHE A 145 -1.14 4.87 -32.28
C PHE A 145 -1.91 3.98 -31.29
N SER A 146 -1.78 2.64 -31.36
CA SER A 146 -2.36 1.71 -30.37
C SER A 146 -1.75 1.87 -28.96
N ARG A 147 -0.63 2.61 -28.88
CA ARG A 147 0.04 2.94 -27.61
C ARG A 147 -0.69 4.03 -26.83
N PHE A 148 -1.52 4.85 -27.46
CA PHE A 148 -2.39 5.78 -26.76
C PHE A 148 -3.56 5.01 -26.16
N LYS A 149 -3.72 5.12 -24.84
CA LYS A 149 -4.73 4.37 -24.10
C LYS A 149 -5.43 5.25 -23.10
N GLU A 150 -6.71 5.03 -22.93
CA GLU A 150 -7.45 5.59 -21.81
C GLU A 150 -7.11 4.81 -20.53
N MET A 151 -6.85 5.54 -19.45
CA MET A 151 -6.76 4.99 -18.11
C MET A 151 -7.91 5.57 -17.29
N SER A 152 -9.03 4.83 -17.28
CA SER A 152 -10.28 5.30 -16.69
C SER A 152 -10.13 5.63 -15.20
N ALA A 153 -10.94 6.58 -14.72
CA ALA A 153 -11.02 6.95 -13.31
C ALA A 153 -11.36 5.73 -12.43
N ARG A 154 -12.21 4.82 -12.92
CA ARG A 154 -12.50 3.55 -12.24
C ARG A 154 -11.25 2.70 -12.07
N THR A 155 -10.50 2.47 -13.15
CA THR A 155 -9.26 1.68 -13.12
C THR A 155 -8.23 2.32 -12.19
N LEU A 156 -8.10 3.65 -12.20
CA LEU A 156 -7.23 4.36 -11.27
C LEU A 156 -7.64 4.15 -9.81
N VAL A 157 -8.93 4.24 -9.48
CA VAL A 157 -9.42 3.97 -8.11
C VAL A 157 -9.13 2.52 -7.69
N GLU A 158 -9.30 1.55 -8.60
CA GLU A 158 -8.98 0.15 -8.34
C GLU A 158 -7.48 -0.06 -8.10
N MET A 159 -6.61 0.56 -8.92
CA MET A 159 -5.16 0.56 -8.71
C MET A 159 -4.79 1.19 -7.37
N HIS A 160 -5.37 2.34 -7.05
CA HIS A 160 -5.15 3.06 -5.79
C HIS A 160 -5.58 2.23 -4.58
N SER A 161 -6.60 1.38 -4.69
CA SER A 161 -7.04 0.50 -3.60
C SER A 161 -5.94 -0.46 -3.11
N LYS A 162 -4.93 -0.74 -3.96
CA LYS A 162 -3.76 -1.54 -3.60
C LYS A 162 -2.76 -0.75 -2.74
N ASN A 163 -2.80 0.59 -2.80
CA ASN A 163 -2.08 1.47 -1.89
C ASN A 163 -2.92 1.76 -0.63
N GLN A 164 -3.05 0.77 0.25
CA GLN A 164 -4.01 0.82 1.37
C GLN A 164 -3.87 2.06 2.27
N SER A 165 -2.64 2.51 2.54
CA SER A 165 -2.39 3.70 3.38
C SER A 165 -2.86 4.99 2.70
N ALA A 166 -2.48 5.21 1.44
CA ALA A 166 -2.94 6.36 0.68
C ALA A 166 -4.47 6.31 0.44
N HIS A 167 -5.00 5.12 0.15
CA HIS A 167 -6.44 4.92 -0.09
C HIS A 167 -7.28 5.25 1.14
N PHE A 168 -6.85 4.82 2.32
CA PHE A 168 -7.47 5.22 3.58
C PHE A 168 -7.42 6.74 3.79
N LYS A 169 -6.24 7.37 3.60
CA LYS A 169 -6.08 8.83 3.78
C LYS A 169 -6.98 9.65 2.86
N ARG A 170 -7.25 9.19 1.64
CA ARG A 170 -8.07 9.91 0.66
C ARG A 170 -9.56 9.65 0.81
N PHE A 171 -9.96 8.40 0.98
CA PHE A 171 -11.36 7.99 0.87
C PHE A 171 -11.97 7.63 2.23
N GLY A 172 -11.19 7.57 3.31
CA GLY A 172 -11.65 7.10 4.62
C GLY A 172 -12.01 5.61 4.65
N ILE A 173 -11.75 4.87 3.57
CA ILE A 173 -12.07 3.45 3.45
C ILE A 173 -10.98 2.66 4.17
N LYS A 174 -11.33 2.17 5.37
CA LYS A 174 -10.42 1.37 6.19
C LYS A 174 -10.14 0.01 5.52
N PRO A 175 -8.86 -0.36 5.33
CA PRO A 175 -8.53 -1.68 4.79
C PRO A 175 -8.88 -2.76 5.80
N LYS A 176 -9.25 -3.94 5.30
CA LYS A 176 -9.37 -5.13 6.14
C LYS A 176 -8.00 -5.58 6.60
N ARG A 177 -7.85 -5.86 7.90
CA ARG A 177 -6.66 -6.51 8.43
C ARG A 177 -6.51 -7.89 7.80
N LEU A 178 -5.32 -8.15 7.23
CA LEU A 178 -4.96 -9.44 6.63
C LEU A 178 -4.85 -10.54 7.70
N ASN A 179 -4.65 -11.79 7.26
CA ASN A 179 -4.36 -12.88 8.17
C ASN A 179 -3.10 -12.60 9.01
N ASP A 180 -3.08 -13.14 10.22
CA ASP A 180 -1.94 -12.99 11.11
C ASP A 180 -0.71 -13.71 10.56
N PRO A 181 0.51 -13.23 10.88
CA PRO A 181 1.73 -13.92 10.49
C PRO A 181 1.74 -15.36 10.99
N ALA A 182 2.20 -16.28 10.15
CA ALA A 182 2.42 -17.66 10.57
C ALA A 182 3.41 -17.73 11.73
N VAL A 183 3.08 -18.52 12.75
CA VAL A 183 3.96 -18.77 13.90
C VAL A 183 5.15 -19.61 13.43
N PRO A 184 6.39 -19.10 13.56
CA PRO A 184 7.59 -19.87 13.21
C PRO A 184 7.74 -21.07 14.16
N PRO A 185 8.18 -22.25 13.66
CA PRO A 185 8.35 -23.45 14.49
C PRO A 185 9.20 -23.18 15.74
N SER A 186 10.31 -22.47 15.57
CA SER A 186 11.19 -22.07 16.68
C SER A 186 11.04 -20.58 17.02
N PRO A 187 11.17 -20.21 18.31
CA PRO A 187 11.17 -18.81 18.75
C PRO A 187 12.18 -17.93 18.00
N ARG A 188 11.75 -16.71 17.64
CA ARG A 188 12.63 -15.70 17.02
C ARG A 188 13.15 -14.68 18.03
N LYS A 189 14.20 -13.95 17.65
CA LYS A 189 14.82 -12.90 18.50
C LYS A 189 13.82 -11.85 19.01
N HIS A 190 12.83 -11.49 18.20
CA HIS A 190 11.87 -10.43 18.54
C HIS A 190 10.83 -10.85 19.59
N GLU A 191 10.66 -12.15 19.88
CA GLU A 191 9.76 -12.67 20.92
C GLU A 191 10.54 -13.27 22.12
N GLN A 192 11.87 -13.21 22.10
CA GLN A 192 12.74 -13.95 23.01
C GLN A 192 12.50 -13.64 24.48
N LYS A 193 12.29 -12.37 24.84
CA LYS A 193 12.07 -11.98 26.26
C LYS A 193 10.75 -12.51 26.78
N TYR A 194 9.72 -12.50 25.93
CA TYR A 194 8.43 -13.10 26.26
C TYR A 194 8.54 -14.62 26.41
N VAL A 195 9.21 -15.31 25.48
CA VAL A 195 9.43 -16.75 25.56
C VAL A 195 10.18 -17.14 26.83
N GLN A 196 11.22 -16.40 27.20
CA GLN A 196 11.94 -16.60 28.46
C GLN A 196 11.03 -16.39 29.68
N ALA A 197 10.18 -15.37 29.67
CA ALA A 197 9.21 -15.13 30.75
C ALA A 197 8.20 -16.29 30.88
N LEU A 198 7.77 -16.87 29.76
CA LEU A 198 6.83 -17.99 29.75
C LEU A 198 7.49 -19.30 30.23
N LEU A 199 8.72 -19.59 29.78
CA LEU A 199 9.50 -20.73 30.27
C LEU A 199 9.83 -20.63 31.76
N ALA A 200 10.06 -19.42 32.28
CA ALA A 200 10.23 -19.20 33.71
C ALA A 200 8.96 -19.54 34.50
N VAL A 201 7.78 -19.20 33.97
CA VAL A 201 6.48 -19.59 34.57
C VAL A 201 6.36 -21.11 34.65
N TYR A 202 6.70 -21.83 33.58
CA TYR A 202 6.64 -23.28 33.58
C TYR A 202 7.68 -23.91 34.49
N SER A 203 8.89 -23.35 34.54
CA SER A 203 9.95 -23.85 35.41
C SER A 203 9.59 -23.71 36.90
N GLU A 204 8.96 -22.60 37.28
CA GLU A 204 8.46 -22.40 38.64
C GLU A 204 7.34 -23.40 38.97
N HIS A 205 6.40 -23.64 38.04
CA HIS A 205 5.32 -24.60 38.24
C HIS A 205 5.80 -26.05 38.31
N ALA A 206 6.77 -26.43 37.46
CA ALA A 206 7.34 -27.77 37.40
C ALA A 206 8.35 -28.06 38.54
N ALA A 207 8.78 -27.03 39.27
CA ALA A 207 9.89 -27.09 40.23
C ALA A 207 11.22 -27.63 39.66
N HIS A 208 11.40 -27.54 38.34
CA HIS A 208 12.65 -27.83 37.63
C HIS A 208 12.78 -26.93 36.40
N SER A 209 13.97 -26.84 35.81
CA SER A 209 14.18 -26.05 34.59
C SER A 209 13.38 -26.64 33.42
N VAL A 210 12.62 -25.79 32.72
CA VAL A 210 11.93 -26.10 31.47
C VAL A 210 12.48 -25.13 30.41
N ASP A 211 13.12 -25.68 29.38
CA ASP A 211 13.59 -24.95 28.21
C ASP A 211 12.78 -25.32 26.97
N CYS A 212 13.13 -24.75 25.81
CA CYS A 212 12.41 -25.04 24.57
C CYS A 212 12.52 -26.51 24.14
N ASP A 213 13.64 -27.17 24.43
CA ASP A 213 13.87 -28.57 24.02
C ASP A 213 13.06 -29.53 24.90
N GLY A 214 12.82 -29.17 26.15
CA GLY A 214 11.97 -29.89 27.10
C GLY A 214 10.47 -29.66 26.94
N LEU A 215 10.01 -28.87 25.96
CA LEU A 215 8.58 -28.62 25.75
C LEU A 215 7.86 -29.79 25.05
N THR A 216 8.50 -30.45 24.10
CA THR A 216 7.85 -31.50 23.29
C THR A 216 7.48 -32.69 24.17
N GLY A 217 6.20 -33.06 24.16
CA GLY A 217 5.64 -34.13 24.99
C GLY A 217 5.39 -33.75 26.45
N SER A 218 5.61 -32.48 26.83
CA SER A 218 5.33 -31.98 28.18
C SER A 218 3.90 -31.47 28.34
N ASP A 219 3.44 -31.33 29.59
CA ASP A 219 2.14 -30.72 29.93
C ASP A 219 2.02 -29.25 29.46
N TYR A 220 3.13 -28.60 29.10
CA TYR A 220 3.17 -27.20 28.68
C TYR A 220 3.18 -27.00 27.17
N GLU A 221 3.33 -28.06 26.36
CA GLU A 221 3.51 -27.96 24.90
C GLU A 221 2.36 -27.19 24.24
N GLU A 222 1.13 -27.63 24.50
CA GLU A 222 -0.07 -27.05 23.91
C GLU A 222 -0.28 -25.61 24.36
N HIS A 223 -0.11 -25.34 25.67
CA HIS A 223 -0.24 -24.00 26.23
C HIS A 223 0.81 -23.04 25.66
N PHE A 224 2.07 -23.49 25.52
CA PHE A 224 3.13 -22.70 24.89
C PHE A 224 2.81 -22.35 23.43
N SER A 225 2.34 -23.33 22.66
CA SER A 225 1.92 -23.14 21.27
C SER A 225 0.78 -22.13 21.16
N ALA A 226 -0.24 -22.27 22.02
CA ALA A 226 -1.37 -21.35 22.09
C ALA A 226 -0.94 -19.91 22.43
N CYS A 227 -0.13 -19.71 23.47
CA CYS A 227 0.34 -18.38 23.84
C CYS A 227 1.23 -17.75 22.75
N ARG A 228 2.06 -18.54 22.05
CA ARG A 228 2.81 -18.03 20.89
C ARG A 228 1.86 -17.63 19.76
N SER A 229 0.82 -18.40 19.48
CA SER A 229 -0.21 -18.02 18.49
C SER A 229 -0.86 -16.67 18.81
N GLU A 230 -1.21 -16.42 20.08
CA GLU A 230 -1.74 -15.14 20.56
C GLU A 230 -0.74 -13.98 20.36
N PHE A 231 0.55 -14.20 20.66
CA PHE A 231 1.61 -13.20 20.42
C PHE A 231 1.69 -12.81 18.94
N TYR A 232 1.63 -13.80 18.03
CA TYR A 232 1.67 -13.55 16.59
C TYR A 232 0.37 -12.94 16.06
N SER A 233 -0.77 -13.19 16.70
CA SER A 233 -2.00 -12.44 16.43
C SER A 233 -1.77 -10.96 16.71
N ALA A 234 -1.29 -10.59 17.91
CA ALA A 234 -0.97 -9.20 18.22
C ALA A 234 0.13 -8.58 17.33
N GLU A 235 1.12 -9.35 16.84
CA GLU A 235 2.07 -8.88 15.81
C GLU A 235 1.37 -8.57 14.47
N GLY A 236 0.34 -9.31 14.10
CA GLY A 236 -0.53 -9.00 12.95
C GLY A 236 -1.22 -7.65 13.11
N LEU A 237 -1.77 -7.36 14.28
CA LEU A 237 -2.40 -6.06 14.59
C LEU A 237 -1.38 -4.92 14.55
N LYS A 238 -0.19 -5.13 15.13
CA LYS A 238 0.92 -4.18 15.12
C LYS A 238 1.35 -3.83 13.71
N ARG A 239 1.51 -4.83 12.83
CA ARG A 239 1.87 -4.60 11.42
C ARG A 239 0.79 -3.82 10.69
N PHE A 240 -0.48 -4.19 10.87
CA PHE A 240 -1.61 -3.52 10.24
C PHE A 240 -1.72 -2.05 10.66
N SER A 241 -1.67 -1.79 11.96
CA SER A 241 -1.76 -0.44 12.53
C SER A 241 -0.59 0.45 12.15
N ARG A 242 0.64 -0.07 12.03
CA ARG A 242 1.81 0.74 11.64
C ARG A 242 1.59 1.54 10.35
N ASP A 243 0.96 0.93 9.34
CA ASP A 243 0.84 1.52 8.01
C ASP A 243 -0.43 2.38 7.85
N ILE A 244 -1.46 2.12 8.67
CA ILE A 244 -2.79 2.76 8.57
C ILE A 244 -3.09 3.72 9.74
N PHE A 245 -2.69 3.33 10.95
CA PHE A 245 -2.93 4.06 12.21
C PHE A 245 -1.63 4.15 13.06
N PRO A 246 -0.62 4.93 12.62
CA PRO A 246 0.65 5.00 13.32
C PRO A 246 0.48 5.39 14.81
N GLY A 247 1.08 4.60 15.71
CA GLY A 247 1.04 4.84 17.16
C GLY A 247 -0.12 4.17 17.92
N GLU A 248 -1.17 3.72 17.23
CA GLU A 248 -2.35 3.17 17.90
C GLU A 248 -2.10 1.82 18.59
N PHE A 249 -1.18 1.01 18.08
CA PHE A 249 -0.78 -0.23 18.76
C PHE A 249 -0.10 0.04 20.11
N ASP A 250 0.73 1.07 20.20
CA ASP A 250 1.37 1.45 21.46
C ASP A 250 0.35 2.01 22.45
N ALA A 251 -0.63 2.78 21.98
CA ALA A 251 -1.76 3.24 22.79
C ALA A 251 -2.60 2.07 23.32
N PHE A 252 -2.83 1.04 22.48
CA PHE A 252 -3.46 -0.22 22.88
C PHE A 252 -2.66 -0.93 23.97
N LEU A 253 -1.35 -1.15 23.78
CA LEU A 253 -0.50 -1.77 24.81
C LEU A 253 -0.48 -0.97 26.12
N GLY A 254 -0.44 0.36 26.04
CA GLY A 254 -0.48 1.24 27.21
C GLY A 254 -1.79 1.10 28.00
N THR A 255 -2.92 1.00 27.30
CA THR A 255 -4.24 0.79 27.90
C THR A 255 -4.37 -0.63 28.48
N MET A 256 -3.86 -1.63 27.76
CA MET A 256 -3.82 -3.01 28.24
C MET A 256 -3.02 -3.13 29.53
N LEU A 257 -1.84 -2.51 29.59
CA LEU A 257 -1.01 -2.51 30.80
C LEU A 257 -1.75 -1.92 32.00
N LYS A 258 -2.43 -0.79 31.84
CA LYS A 258 -3.26 -0.20 32.90
C LYS A 258 -4.38 -1.15 33.35
N THR A 259 -4.96 -1.89 32.41
CA THR A 259 -6.07 -2.82 32.65
C THR A 259 -5.67 -4.04 33.48
N VAL A 260 -4.48 -4.60 33.22
CA VAL A 260 -4.03 -5.85 33.86
C VAL A 260 -3.10 -5.64 35.05
N ARG A 261 -2.53 -4.44 35.21
CA ARG A 261 -1.51 -4.14 36.23
C ARG A 261 -1.97 -4.41 37.66
N SER A 262 -3.22 -4.09 38.02
CA SER A 262 -3.72 -4.37 39.36
C SER A 262 -3.85 -5.87 39.59
N THR A 263 -4.36 -6.61 38.59
CA THR A 263 -4.56 -8.07 38.66
C THR A 263 -3.25 -8.81 38.84
N VAL A 264 -2.25 -8.56 37.99
CA VAL A 264 -0.94 -9.22 38.08
C VAL A 264 -0.20 -8.89 39.40
N SER A 265 -0.52 -7.75 40.01
CA SER A 265 0.12 -7.28 41.25
C SER A 265 -0.57 -7.79 42.52
N LEU A 266 -1.67 -8.53 42.42
CA LEU A 266 -2.38 -9.04 43.60
C LEU A 266 -1.49 -9.96 44.44
N PRO A 267 -1.40 -9.75 45.77
CA PRO A 267 -0.55 -10.55 46.66
C PRO A 267 -1.09 -11.96 46.93
N THR A 268 -2.33 -12.22 46.53
CA THR A 268 -2.96 -13.54 46.59
C THR A 268 -2.32 -14.52 45.61
N HIS A 269 -1.82 -14.06 44.46
CA HIS A 269 -1.15 -14.91 43.49
C HIS A 269 0.24 -15.34 43.98
N LYS A 270 0.39 -16.64 44.22
CA LYS A 270 1.60 -17.28 44.75
C LYS A 270 2.56 -17.71 43.66
N THR A 271 2.05 -18.06 42.49
CA THR A 271 2.86 -18.50 41.35
C THR A 271 2.74 -17.55 40.16
N GLY A 272 3.74 -17.58 39.28
CA GLY A 272 3.74 -16.97 37.97
C GLY A 272 2.65 -17.53 37.06
N LEU A 273 2.29 -18.82 37.21
CA LEU A 273 1.20 -19.42 36.43
C LEU A 273 -0.14 -18.79 36.79
N GLU A 274 -0.44 -18.64 38.08
CA GLU A 274 -1.64 -17.92 38.54
C GLU A 274 -1.69 -16.48 38.02
N ARG A 275 -0.55 -15.78 38.04
CA ARG A 275 -0.45 -14.41 37.51
C ARG A 275 -0.64 -14.36 36.00
N LEU A 276 -0.10 -15.32 35.25
CA LEU A 276 -0.26 -15.42 33.80
C LEU A 276 -1.73 -15.61 33.45
N CYS A 277 -2.38 -16.64 34.01
CA CYS A 277 -3.80 -16.92 33.80
C CYS A 277 -4.69 -15.72 34.15
N ALA A 278 -4.50 -15.13 35.34
CA ALA A 278 -5.30 -13.98 35.75
C ALA A 278 -5.08 -12.75 34.85
N THR A 279 -3.87 -12.56 34.33
CA THR A 279 -3.56 -11.45 33.40
C THR A 279 -4.24 -11.66 32.05
N THR A 280 -4.15 -12.86 31.47
CA THR A 280 -4.78 -13.15 30.17
C THR A 280 -6.30 -13.13 30.27
N GLU A 281 -6.89 -13.67 31.34
CA GLU A 281 -8.33 -13.57 31.61
C GLU A 281 -8.80 -12.12 31.73
N ARG A 282 -8.08 -11.29 32.51
CA ARG A 282 -8.40 -9.87 32.66
C ARG A 282 -8.26 -9.11 31.34
N SER A 283 -7.35 -9.51 30.46
CA SER A 283 -7.12 -8.83 29.18
C SER A 283 -8.38 -8.79 28.30
N TYR A 284 -9.18 -9.87 28.30
CA TYR A 284 -10.42 -9.96 27.53
C TYR A 284 -11.51 -8.97 27.95
N GLN A 285 -11.39 -8.38 29.15
CA GLN A 285 -12.35 -7.41 29.65
C GLN A 285 -12.10 -5.99 29.14
N LEU A 286 -10.95 -5.74 28.49
CA LEU A 286 -10.67 -4.46 27.88
C LEU A 286 -11.60 -4.21 26.68
N LYS A 287 -12.28 -3.06 26.69
CA LYS A 287 -13.06 -2.55 25.56
C LYS A 287 -12.45 -1.24 25.10
N MET A 288 -12.28 -1.08 23.78
CA MET A 288 -11.73 0.13 23.17
C MET A 288 -12.62 0.59 22.02
N ALA A 289 -13.88 0.91 22.32
CA ALA A 289 -14.88 1.29 21.31
C ALA A 289 -14.44 2.52 20.48
N ASP A 290 -13.80 3.48 21.13
CA ASP A 290 -13.35 4.73 20.49
C ASP A 290 -12.00 4.58 19.75
N SER A 291 -11.35 3.41 19.81
CA SER A 291 -10.09 3.20 19.11
C SER A 291 -10.31 2.95 17.63
N PRO A 292 -9.50 3.54 16.74
CA PRO A 292 -9.50 3.18 15.32
C PRO A 292 -9.18 1.70 15.06
N LEU A 293 -8.58 1.00 16.03
CA LEU A 293 -8.29 -0.44 15.96
C LEU A 293 -9.49 -1.33 16.32
N SER A 294 -10.57 -0.78 16.86
CA SER A 294 -11.71 -1.54 17.43
C SER A 294 -12.23 -2.65 16.50
N GLU A 295 -12.51 -2.33 15.25
CA GLU A 295 -13.02 -3.29 14.25
C GLU A 295 -11.93 -4.23 13.68
N SER A 296 -10.66 -3.98 13.99
CA SER A 296 -9.52 -4.77 13.51
C SER A 296 -8.94 -5.68 14.58
N LEU A 297 -9.42 -5.55 15.82
CA LEU A 297 -9.10 -6.46 16.92
C LEU A 297 -9.74 -7.82 16.69
N ARG A 298 -8.99 -8.85 17.05
CA ARG A 298 -9.40 -10.25 17.16
C ARG A 298 -9.23 -10.67 18.60
N SER A 299 -9.99 -11.67 19.04
CA SER A 299 -9.94 -12.17 20.43
C SER A 299 -8.50 -12.49 20.90
N PRO A 300 -7.65 -13.20 20.11
CA PRO A 300 -6.29 -13.53 20.53
C PRO A 300 -5.34 -12.34 20.66
N ASP A 301 -5.67 -11.16 20.12
CA ASP A 301 -4.86 -9.95 20.31
C ASP A 301 -4.84 -9.51 21.78
N MET A 302 -5.87 -9.84 22.55
CA MET A 302 -6.01 -9.39 23.95
C MET A 302 -4.95 -10.03 24.86
N PRO A 303 -4.86 -11.37 24.94
CA PRO A 303 -3.74 -12.01 25.64
C PRO A 303 -2.41 -11.77 24.91
N GLY A 304 -2.42 -11.70 23.57
CA GLY A 304 -1.24 -11.35 22.76
C GLY A 304 -0.59 -10.02 23.17
N ALA A 305 -1.40 -9.01 23.50
CA ALA A 305 -0.91 -7.72 24.01
C ALA A 305 -0.18 -7.87 25.35
N CYS A 306 -0.64 -8.75 26.23
CA CYS A 306 0.05 -9.06 27.49
C CYS A 306 1.42 -9.70 27.22
N HIS A 307 1.48 -10.60 26.24
CA HIS A 307 2.74 -11.23 25.80
C HIS A 307 3.72 -10.20 25.21
N HIS A 308 3.23 -9.23 24.43
CA HIS A 308 4.05 -8.10 23.94
C HIS A 308 4.54 -7.21 25.09
N LEU A 309 3.72 -6.95 26.10
CA LEU A 309 4.12 -6.20 27.29
C LEU A 309 5.20 -6.94 28.09
N ALA A 310 5.11 -8.26 28.20
CA ALA A 310 6.15 -9.09 28.80
C ALA A 310 7.44 -9.05 27.98
N ASN A 311 7.33 -9.15 26.66
CA ASN A 311 8.47 -9.01 25.75
C ASN A 311 9.16 -7.64 25.86
N ALA A 312 8.39 -6.58 26.09
CA ALA A 312 8.89 -5.23 26.35
C ALA A 312 9.44 -5.05 27.79
N GLY A 313 9.36 -6.06 28.65
CA GLY A 313 9.77 -5.99 30.06
C GLY A 313 8.85 -5.16 30.95
N LYS A 314 7.65 -4.79 30.46
CA LYS A 314 6.65 -3.98 31.18
C LYS A 314 5.71 -4.83 32.04
N LEU A 315 5.64 -6.13 31.78
CA LEU A 315 4.87 -7.12 32.52
C LEU A 315 5.80 -8.28 32.91
N LYS A 316 5.66 -8.80 34.14
CA LYS A 316 6.41 -9.96 34.63
C LYS A 316 5.47 -10.84 35.45
N TRP A 317 5.52 -12.14 35.20
CA TRP A 317 4.70 -13.13 35.92
C TRP A 317 5.47 -13.80 37.05
N VAL A 318 6.69 -14.25 36.79
CA VAL A 318 7.65 -14.65 37.84
C VAL A 318 8.34 -13.40 38.40
N LYS A 319 8.45 -13.31 39.73
CA LYS A 319 9.04 -12.16 40.44
C LYS A 319 10.40 -12.52 40.99
#